data_AF-A0A7X1L694-F1
#
_entry.id   AF-A0A7X1L694-F1
#
_cell.length_a   1.000
_cell.length_b   1.000
_cell.length_c   1.000
_cell.angle_alpha   90.00
_cell.angle_beta   90.00
_cell.angle_gamma   90.00
#
_symmetry.space_group_name_H-M   'P 1'
#
loop_
_entity.id
_entity.type
_entity.pdbx_description
1 polymer ?
#
loop_
_entity_poly.entity_id
_entity_poly.type
_entity_poly.pdbx_seq_one_letter_code
_entity_poly.pdbx_strand_id
1 'polypeptide(L)' 'MKLVFVCPDQNKVFESDHYRVVENKGVICDAAGQRSLDAKVALDSPCPLCGKMHVYHANELSCPFGG' A
#
# COMPACT_ATOMS: atom_id res chain seq x y z
N MET A 1 -8.73 9.40 -2.90
CA MET A 1 -7.35 9.50 -3.44
C MET A 1 -6.94 8.12 -3.87
N LYS A 2 -6.55 7.93 -5.14
CA LYS A 2 -6.12 6.61 -5.64
C LYS A 2 -4.68 6.34 -5.21
N LEU A 3 -4.43 5.18 -4.63
CA LEU A 3 -3.08 4.67 -4.38
C LEU A 3 -2.73 3.66 -5.46
N VAL A 4 -1.44 3.58 -5.75
CA VAL A 4 -0.87 2.60 -6.69
C VAL A 4 -0.54 1.34 -5.92
N PHE A 5 -1.17 0.23 -6.30
CA PHE A 5 -0.99 -1.09 -5.72
C PHE A 5 -0.36 -2.05 -6.72
N VAL A 6 0.42 -3.00 -6.23
CA VAL A 6 0.96 -4.11 -7.04
C VAL A 6 0.23 -5.39 -6.63
N CYS A 7 -0.36 -6.12 -7.57
CA CYS A 7 -0.93 -7.43 -7.27
C CYS A 7 0.22 -8.44 -7.08
N PRO A 8 0.36 -9.08 -5.91
CA PRO A 8 1.45 -10.04 -5.66
C PRO A 8 1.32 -11.33 -6.49
N ASP A 9 0.11 -11.72 -6.89
CA ASP A 9 -0.11 -12.92 -7.72
C ASP A 9 0.23 -12.68 -9.20
N GLN A 10 -0.15 -11.51 -9.75
CA GLN A 10 0.02 -11.20 -11.18
C GLN A 10 1.24 -10.32 -11.46
N ASN A 11 1.88 -9.79 -10.41
CA ASN A 11 2.96 -8.81 -10.46
C ASN A 11 2.65 -7.60 -11.37
N LYS A 12 1.38 -7.20 -11.40
CA LYS A 12 0.85 -6.09 -12.21
C LYS A 12 0.39 -4.95 -11.31
N VAL A 13 0.58 -3.74 -11.80
CA VAL A 13 0.21 -2.50 -11.10
C VAL A 13 -1.25 -2.14 -11.39
N PHE A 14 -1.96 -1.62 -10.40
CA PHE A 14 -3.31 -1.09 -10.54
C PHE A 14 -3.54 0.04 -9.54
N GLU A 15 -4.49 0.92 -9.85
CA GLU A 15 -4.86 2.02 -8.97
C GLU A 15 -6.20 1.73 -8.31
N SER A 16 -6.31 2.02 -7.02
CA SER A 16 -7.57 1.92 -6.28
C SER A 16 -7.69 3.03 -5.25
N ASP A 17 -8.90 3.56 -5.08
CA ASP A 17 -9.30 4.43 -3.97
C ASP A 17 -10.17 3.70 -2.93
N HIS A 18 -10.53 2.44 -3.19
CA HIS A 18 -11.29 1.58 -2.30
C HIS A 18 -10.35 0.80 -1.37
N TYR A 19 -9.79 1.50 -0.39
CA TYR A 19 -8.96 0.92 0.63
C TYR A 19 -9.21 1.58 1.98
N ARG A 20 -8.88 0.85 3.05
CA ARG A 20 -8.88 1.37 4.42
C ARG A 20 -7.55 1.11 5.10
N VAL A 21 -7.13 2.06 5.92
CA VAL A 21 -5.97 1.87 6.80
C VAL A 21 -6.39 0.98 7.96
N VAL A 22 -5.77 -0.19 8.08
CA VAL A 22 -6.06 -1.16 9.14
C VAL A 22 -5.06 -1.09 10.29
N GLU A 23 -3.88 -0.54 10.04
CA GLU A 23 -2.84 -0.32 11.05
C GLU A 23 -2.09 0.96 10.72
N ASN A 24 -1.81 1.80 11.72
CA ASN A 24 -1.00 3.00 11.56
C ASN A 24 -0.15 3.22 12.81
N LYS A 25 1.14 2.91 12.72
CA LYS A 25 2.14 3.07 13.78
C LYS A 25 2.95 4.36 13.64
N GLY A 26 2.61 5.20 12.66
CA GLY A 26 3.30 6.46 12.38
C GLY A 26 4.59 6.27 11.60
N VAL A 27 5.46 7.28 11.64
CA VAL A 27 6.74 7.26 10.92
C VAL A 27 7.78 6.55 11.77
N ILE A 28 8.36 5.49 11.23
CA ILE A 28 9.51 4.81 11.81
C ILE A 28 10.79 5.25 11.08
N CYS A 29 11.89 5.30 11.82
CA CYS A 29 13.22 5.43 11.24
C CYS A 29 13.85 4.04 11.21
N ASP A 30 14.32 3.59 10.06
CA ASP A 30 15.14 2.38 9.98
C ASP A 30 16.58 2.64 10.47
N ALA A 31 17.37 1.57 10.54
CA ALA A 31 18.78 1.66 10.95
C ALA A 31 19.67 2.44 9.97
N ALA A 32 19.22 2.66 8.73
CA ALA A 32 19.89 3.48 7.72
C ALA A 32 19.50 4.97 7.84
N GLY A 33 18.60 5.33 8.75
CA GLY A 33 18.08 6.69 8.94
C GLY A 33 16.97 7.06 7.96
N GLN A 34 16.46 6.11 7.18
CA GLN A 34 15.33 6.34 6.29
C GLN A 34 14.04 6.39 7.09
N ARG A 35 13.22 7.41 6.82
CA ARG A 35 11.91 7.59 7.44
C ARG A 35 10.84 6.98 6.55
N SER A 36 10.10 6.02 7.10
CA SER A 36 9.04 5.31 6.40
C SER A 36 7.77 5.32 7.24
N LEU A 37 6.61 5.41 6.59
CA LEU A 37 5.33 5.28 7.28
C LEU A 37 5.05 3.80 7.54
N ASP A 38 5.05 3.40 8.82
CA ASP A 38 4.66 2.05 9.22
C ASP A 38 3.13 2.00 9.37
N ALA A 39 2.46 1.87 8.24
CA ALA A 39 1.02 1.66 8.18
C ALA A 39 0.69 0.48 7.27
N LYS A 40 -0.46 -0.14 7.49
CA LYS A 40 -1.03 -1.16 6.62
C LYS A 40 -2.37 -0.74 6.09
N VAL A 41 -2.60 -1.07 4.83
CA VAL A 41 -3.78 -0.70 4.07
C VAL A 41 -4.38 -1.96 3.47
N ALA A 42 -5.66 -2.21 3.74
CA ALA A 42 -6.40 -3.31 3.15
C ALA A 42 -7.30 -2.78 2.04
N LEU A 43 -7.38 -3.50 0.92
CA LEU A 43 -8.41 -3.21 -0.07
C LEU A 43 -9.79 -3.55 0.50
N ASP A 44 -10.76 -2.66 0.29
CA ASP A 44 -12.16 -2.92 0.62
C ASP A 44 -12.88 -3.67 -0.50
N SER A 45 -12.26 -3.75 -1.68
CA SER A 45 -12.72 -4.52 -2.84
C SER A 45 -11.69 -5.57 -3.27
N PRO A 46 -12.12 -6.68 -3.90
CA PRO A 46 -11.20 -7.65 -4.45
C PRO A 46 -10.27 -7.02 -5.48
N CYS A 47 -9.00 -7.45 -5.51
CA CYS A 47 -8.05 -7.02 -6.50
C CYS A 47 -8.60 -7.27 -7.92
N PRO A 48 -8.61 -6.28 -8.81
CA PRO A 48 -9.17 -6.43 -10.16
C PRO A 48 -8.35 -7.39 -11.04
N LEU A 49 -7.14 -7.77 -10.60
CA LEU A 49 -6.22 -8.63 -11.36
C LEU A 49 -6.32 -10.11 -10.96
N CYS A 50 -6.50 -10.42 -9.68
CA CYS A 50 -6.52 -11.80 -9.18
C CYS A 50 -7.79 -12.16 -8.39
N GLY A 51 -8.66 -11.19 -8.08
CA GLY A 51 -9.90 -11.40 -7.33
C GLY A 51 -9.72 -11.65 -5.84
N LYS A 52 -8.52 -11.52 -5.28
CA LYS A 52 -8.24 -11.72 -3.84
C LYS A 52 -8.24 -10.40 -3.09
N MET A 53 -8.49 -10.47 -1.78
CA MET A 53 -8.34 -9.33 -0.86
C MET A 53 -6.87 -9.24 -0.44
N HIS A 54 -6.22 -8.11 -0.67
CA HIS A 54 -4.83 -7.89 -0.30
C HIS A 54 -4.69 -6.85 0.81
N VAL A 55 -3.66 -7.04 1.63
CA VAL A 55 -3.19 -6.06 2.62
C VAL A 55 -1.77 -5.67 2.23
N TYR A 56 -1.52 -4.37 2.18
CA TYR A 56 -0.27 -3.77 1.74
C TYR A 56 0.35 -2.96 2.85
N HIS A 57 1.68 -2.96 2.94
CA HIS A 57 2.38 -1.99 3.76
C HIS A 57 2.45 -0.65 3.03
N ALA A 58 2.14 0.44 3.71
CA ALA A 58 2.21 1.78 3.15
C ALA A 58 3.62 2.14 2.67
N ASN A 59 4.67 1.52 3.24
CA ASN A 59 6.05 1.67 2.79
C ASN A 59 6.33 1.02 1.43
N GLU A 60 5.51 0.05 1.01
CA GLU A 60 5.60 -0.60 -0.30
C GLU A 60 4.77 0.15 -1.36
N LEU A 61 3.88 1.04 -0.92
CA LEU A 61 3.06 1.85 -1.80
C LEU A 61 3.85 3.07 -2.25
N SER A 62 3.96 3.25 -3.56
CA SER A 62 4.54 4.46 -4.12
C SER A 62 3.58 5.63 -3.84
N CYS A 63 4.00 6.56 -2.98
CA CYS A 63 3.28 7.82 -2.78
C CYS A 63 3.37 8.67 -4.06
N PRO A 64 2.26 9.07 -4.69
CA PRO A 64 2.28 9.92 -5.89
C PRO A 64 2.78 11.36 -5.62
N PHE A 65 3.08 11.69 -4.36
CA PHE A 65 3.59 12.99 -3.91
C PHE A 65 5.07 12.96 -3.49
N GLY A 66 5.78 11.85 -3.71
CA GLY A 66 7.22 11.76 -3.44
C GLY A 66 8.04 12.50 -4.49
N GLY A 67 8.18 13.82 -4.31
CA GLY A 67 9.19 14.66 -4.95
C GLY A 67 10.29 15.05 -3.96
#